data_AF-A0A1H6PCF0-F1
#
_entry.id   AF-A0A1H6PCF0-F1
#
_cell.length_a   1.000
_cell.length_b   1.000
_cell.length_c   1.000
_cell.angle_alpha   90.00
_cell.angle_beta   90.00
_cell.angle_gamma   90.00
#
_symmetry.space_group_name_H-M   'P 1'
#
loop_
_entity.id
_entity.type
_entity.pdbx_description
1 polymer ?
#
loop_
_entity_poly.entity_id
_entity_poly.type
_entity_poly.pdbx_seq_one_letter_code
_entity_poly.pdbx_strand_id
1 'polypeptide(L)'
;MGQAKIRREALRLELLSKCSEWDFPASAWEADLCSELREQDVLLVPRASAEQLAWARMPANQCHANARWYEKNDPTGNARAVVGWWVQWPNFVLHSIIETKGQLICITPSSIKEMKIPFIRDPKISWVEDGDVYSAIRNDHVIGHGVRMFPAYTAAQTAVFRDRLLAGIDPFIATYFTDQELEDLKERYITAREQ
;
A
#
# COMPACT_ATOMS: atom_id res chain seq x y z
N MET A 1 -5.52 30.55 14.68
CA MET A 1 -6.08 29.55 13.76
C MET A 1 -6.41 28.29 14.54
N GLY A 2 -7.59 27.69 14.37
CA GLY A 2 -8.02 26.53 15.18
C GLY A 2 -7.27 25.25 14.85
N GLN A 3 -7.03 24.39 15.85
CA GLN A 3 -6.32 23.11 15.72
C GLN A 3 -6.90 22.20 14.62
N ALA A 4 -8.22 22.24 14.40
CA ALA A 4 -8.88 21.48 13.33
C ALA A 4 -8.42 21.90 11.93
N LYS A 5 -8.18 23.20 11.69
CA LYS A 5 -7.69 23.70 10.40
C LYS A 5 -6.26 23.24 10.13
N ILE A 6 -5.41 23.27 11.16
CA ILE A 6 -4.02 22.80 11.08
C ILE A 6 -3.97 21.30 10.76
N ARG A 7 -4.79 20.49 11.44
CA ARG A 7 -4.87 19.04 11.18
C ARG A 7 -5.35 18.73 9.76
N ARG A 8 -6.34 19.46 9.25
CA ARG A 8 -6.83 19.30 7.87
C ARG A 8 -5.76 19.64 6.84
N GLU A 9 -5.00 20.71 7.07
CA GLU A 9 -3.91 21.10 6.17
C GLU A 9 -2.78 20.07 6.17
N ALA A 10 -2.40 19.57 7.35
CA ALA A 10 -1.42 18.50 7.47
C ALA A 10 -1.86 17.23 6.72
N LEU A 11 -3.13 16.83 6.86
CA LEU A 11 -3.69 15.70 6.13
C LEU A 11 -3.69 15.93 4.61
N ARG A 12 -4.02 17.14 4.14
CA ARG A 12 -3.95 17.47 2.71
C ARG A 12 -2.53 17.29 2.16
N LEU A 13 -1.53 17.81 2.87
CA LEU A 13 -0.13 17.68 2.46
C LEU A 13 0.34 16.22 2.47
N GLU A 14 -0.05 15.44 3.48
CA GLU A 14 0.23 14.00 3.53
C GLU A 14 -0.38 13.26 2.33
N LEU A 15 -1.63 13.55 1.99
CA LEU A 15 -2.31 12.92 0.86
C LEU A 15 -1.72 13.33 -0.50
N LEU A 16 -1.32 14.59 -0.66
CA LEU A 16 -0.59 15.05 -1.86
C LEU A 16 0.76 14.33 -2.01
N SER A 17 1.46 14.09 -0.90
CA SER A 17 2.68 13.27 -0.90
C SER A 17 2.38 11.85 -1.40
N LYS A 18 1.31 11.22 -0.89
CA LYS A 18 0.88 9.88 -1.33
C LYS A 18 0.49 9.83 -2.81
N CYS A 19 -0.10 10.89 -3.37
CA CYS A 19 -0.34 10.97 -4.81
C CYS A 19 0.98 10.90 -5.61
N SER A 20 2.07 11.44 -5.07
CA SER A 20 3.37 11.45 -5.74
C SER A 20 4.05 10.08 -5.72
N GLU A 21 3.75 9.25 -4.71
CA GLU A 21 4.25 7.87 -4.62
C GLU A 21 3.74 6.95 -5.75
N TRP A 22 2.64 7.34 -6.40
CA TRP A 22 2.05 6.62 -7.55
C TRP A 22 2.28 7.33 -8.89
N ASP A 23 2.99 8.45 -8.89
CA ASP A 23 3.27 9.29 -10.05
C ASP A 23 4.64 8.97 -10.64
N PHE A 24 4.78 7.75 -11.16
CA PHE A 24 5.98 7.29 -11.85
C PHE A 24 5.64 6.77 -13.26
N PRO A 25 6.57 6.85 -14.24
CA PRO A 25 6.32 6.33 -15.57
C PRO A 25 6.00 4.84 -15.57
N ALA A 26 5.10 4.40 -16.46
CA ALA A 26 4.90 2.98 -16.68
C ALA A 26 6.18 2.33 -17.21
N SER A 27 6.45 1.08 -16.81
CA SER A 27 7.64 0.36 -17.23
C SER A 27 7.32 -1.09 -17.62
N ALA A 28 8.18 -1.70 -18.43
CA ALA A 28 8.07 -3.13 -18.76
C ALA A 28 8.17 -4.00 -17.50
N TRP A 29 9.09 -3.66 -16.59
CA TRP A 29 9.25 -4.35 -15.31
C TRP A 29 7.96 -4.35 -14.47
N GLU A 30 7.25 -3.21 -14.41
CA GLU A 30 5.95 -3.12 -13.71
C GLU A 30 4.90 -4.05 -14.34
N ALA A 31 4.85 -4.12 -15.68
CA ALA A 31 3.90 -4.95 -16.41
C ALA A 31 4.19 -6.46 -16.25
N ASP A 32 5.46 -6.85 -16.35
CA ASP A 32 5.90 -8.23 -16.17
C ASP A 32 5.62 -8.72 -14.76
N LEU A 33 5.97 -7.89 -13.75
CA LEU A 33 5.69 -8.21 -12.35
C LEU A 33 4.19 -8.30 -12.08
N CYS A 34 3.38 -7.38 -12.63
CA CYS A 34 1.92 -7.46 -12.48
C CYS A 34 1.35 -8.74 -13.10
N SER A 35 1.92 -9.24 -14.19
CA SER A 35 1.52 -10.51 -14.81
C SER A 35 1.91 -11.69 -13.93
N GLU A 36 3.15 -11.72 -13.43
CA GLU A 36 3.63 -12.74 -12.49
C GLU A 36 2.74 -12.82 -11.22
N LEU A 37 2.40 -11.66 -10.63
CA LEU A 37 1.63 -11.60 -9.39
C LEU A 37 0.18 -12.06 -9.55
N ARG A 38 -0.43 -11.88 -10.73
CA ARG A 38 -1.81 -12.36 -10.99
C ARG A 38 -1.92 -13.88 -11.00
N GLU A 39 -0.81 -14.57 -11.23
CA GLU A 39 -0.75 -16.04 -11.25
C GLU A 39 -0.42 -16.65 -9.88
N GLN A 40 -0.09 -15.82 -8.88
CA GLN A 40 0.26 -16.28 -7.54
C GLN A 40 -0.97 -16.49 -6.64
N ASP A 41 -0.80 -17.35 -5.64
CA ASP A 41 -1.81 -17.58 -4.61
C ASP A 41 -2.04 -16.33 -3.75
N VAL A 42 -3.30 -15.92 -3.66
CA VAL A 42 -3.73 -14.82 -2.78
C VAL A 42 -4.16 -15.39 -1.43
N LEU A 43 -3.41 -15.06 -0.39
CA LEU A 43 -3.68 -15.45 0.99
C LEU A 43 -4.54 -14.38 1.67
N LEU A 44 -5.63 -14.78 2.32
CA LEU A 44 -6.43 -13.87 3.15
C LEU A 44 -5.85 -13.78 4.55
N VAL A 45 -5.01 -12.78 4.77
CA VAL A 45 -4.26 -12.61 6.01
C VAL A 45 -5.08 -11.80 7.02
N PRO A 46 -5.38 -12.33 8.22
CA PRO A 46 -6.08 -11.57 9.25
C PRO A 46 -5.26 -10.38 9.72
N ARG A 47 -5.95 -9.28 10.02
CA ARG A 47 -5.37 -8.16 10.77
C ARG A 47 -5.51 -8.42 12.26
N ALA A 48 -4.49 -8.06 13.04
CA ALA A 48 -4.55 -8.12 14.49
C ALA A 48 -5.74 -7.32 15.03
N SER A 49 -6.31 -7.77 16.15
CA SER A 49 -7.47 -7.12 16.74
C SER A 49 -7.15 -5.68 17.17
N ALA A 50 -8.17 -4.84 17.27
CA ALA A 50 -7.98 -3.46 17.74
C ALA A 50 -7.30 -3.39 19.12
N GLU A 51 -7.62 -4.35 20.00
CA GLU A 51 -7.00 -4.49 21.32
C GLU A 51 -5.51 -4.85 21.22
N GLN A 52 -5.15 -5.82 20.36
CA GLN A 52 -3.76 -6.21 20.11
C GLN A 52 -2.95 -5.06 19.51
N LEU A 53 -3.51 -4.36 18.53
CA LEU A 53 -2.89 -3.20 17.89
C LEU A 53 -2.69 -2.04 18.87
N ALA A 54 -3.69 -1.76 19.71
CA ALA A 54 -3.61 -0.72 20.75
C ALA A 54 -2.55 -1.06 21.80
N TRP A 55 -2.46 -2.32 22.22
CA TRP A 55 -1.43 -2.79 23.13
C TRP A 55 -0.02 -2.67 22.52
N ALA A 56 0.14 -3.05 21.24
CA ALA A 56 1.41 -3.03 20.54
C ALA A 56 1.95 -1.60 20.27
N ARG A 57 1.07 -0.58 20.32
CA ARG A 57 1.41 0.86 20.12
C ARG A 57 2.21 1.13 18.83
N MET A 58 1.96 0.34 17.81
CA MET A 58 2.65 0.48 16.53
C MET A 58 2.15 1.71 15.77
N PRO A 59 3.05 2.46 15.12
CA PRO A 59 2.64 3.53 14.22
C PRO A 59 1.73 3.01 13.08
N ALA A 60 0.66 3.74 12.80
CA ALA A 60 -0.22 3.43 11.68
C ALA A 60 0.51 3.58 10.34
N ASN A 61 0.14 2.76 9.35
CA ASN A 61 0.69 2.79 7.98
C ASN A 61 2.21 2.57 7.85
N GLN A 62 2.91 2.12 8.90
CA GLN A 62 4.35 1.83 8.85
C GLN A 62 4.63 0.32 8.81
N CYS A 63 4.05 -0.39 7.86
CA CYS A 63 4.03 -1.85 7.88
C CYS A 63 5.40 -2.53 7.88
N HIS A 64 6.34 -2.03 7.09
CA HIS A 64 7.70 -2.56 7.03
C HIS A 64 8.47 -2.34 8.35
N ALA A 65 8.39 -1.14 8.90
CA ALA A 65 9.04 -0.81 10.17
C ALA A 65 8.44 -1.61 11.33
N ASN A 66 7.12 -1.73 11.38
CA ASN A 66 6.41 -2.50 12.41
C ASN A 66 6.78 -3.98 12.35
N ALA A 67 6.77 -4.57 11.15
CA ALA A 67 7.07 -5.99 10.98
C ALA A 67 8.51 -6.33 11.38
N ARG A 68 9.46 -5.53 10.93
CA ARG A 68 10.88 -5.65 11.28
C ARG A 68 11.12 -5.45 12.78
N TRP A 69 10.48 -4.44 13.36
CA TRP A 69 10.58 -4.18 14.79
C TRP A 69 10.03 -5.37 15.59
N TYR A 70 8.91 -5.94 15.17
CA TYR A 70 8.30 -7.08 15.85
C TYR A 70 9.18 -8.33 15.77
N GLU A 71 9.71 -8.68 14.59
CA GLU A 71 10.66 -9.78 14.45
C GLU A 71 11.90 -9.59 15.34
N LYS A 72 12.49 -8.38 15.33
CA LYS A 72 13.70 -8.08 16.11
C LYS A 72 13.48 -8.16 17.63
N ASN A 73 12.25 -7.87 18.09
CA ASN A 73 11.93 -7.79 19.51
C ASN A 73 11.08 -8.98 20.00
N ASP A 74 10.86 -10.01 19.20
CA ASP A 74 10.17 -11.23 19.65
C ASP A 74 11.10 -12.05 20.57
N PRO A 75 10.83 -12.13 21.88
CA PRO A 75 11.67 -12.86 22.82
C PRO A 75 11.67 -14.37 22.57
N THR A 76 10.69 -14.88 21.80
CA THR A 76 10.59 -16.30 21.47
C THR A 76 11.33 -16.69 20.19
N GLY A 77 11.74 -15.72 19.38
CA GLY A 77 12.43 -15.95 18.10
C GLY A 77 11.59 -16.66 17.03
N ASN A 78 10.26 -16.73 17.20
CA ASN A 78 9.35 -17.45 16.32
C ASN A 78 8.68 -16.55 15.27
N ALA A 79 8.72 -15.24 15.48
CA ALA A 79 8.18 -14.25 14.57
C ALA A 79 9.17 -13.96 13.44
N ARG A 80 8.67 -13.91 12.20
CA ARG A 80 9.42 -13.52 11.01
C ARG A 80 8.67 -12.43 10.27
N ALA A 81 9.35 -11.37 9.86
CA ALA A 81 8.78 -10.41 8.94
C ALA A 81 8.67 -11.05 7.55
N VAL A 82 7.48 -10.99 6.97
CA VAL A 82 7.21 -11.46 5.62
C VAL A 82 6.83 -10.26 4.76
N VAL A 83 7.53 -10.08 3.65
CA VAL A 83 7.27 -9.04 2.67
C VAL A 83 6.58 -9.63 1.44
N GLY A 84 5.76 -8.82 0.79
CA GLY A 84 5.00 -9.21 -0.38
C GLY A 84 4.05 -8.09 -0.79
N TRP A 85 2.91 -8.47 -1.35
CA TRP A 85 2.00 -7.56 -2.02
C TRP A 85 0.61 -7.61 -1.42
N TRP A 86 0.13 -6.48 -0.89
CA TRP A 86 -1.27 -6.30 -0.57
C TRP A 86 -2.03 -5.98 -1.86
N VAL A 87 -2.97 -6.85 -2.22
CA VAL A 87 -3.80 -6.68 -3.41
C VAL A 87 -4.84 -5.59 -3.14
N GLN A 88 -4.63 -4.40 -3.66
CA GLN A 88 -5.58 -3.29 -3.57
C GLN A 88 -5.91 -2.83 -4.97
N TRP A 89 -6.92 -3.44 -5.60
CA TRP A 89 -7.31 -3.09 -6.96
C TRP A 89 -7.42 -1.55 -7.12
N PRO A 90 -6.75 -0.95 -8.12
CA PRO A 90 -6.08 -1.53 -9.30
C PRO A 90 -4.56 -1.79 -9.12
N ASN A 91 -4.04 -1.89 -7.90
CA ASN A 91 -2.62 -1.93 -7.59
C ASN A 91 -2.23 -3.14 -6.73
N PHE A 92 -0.94 -3.47 -6.77
CA PHE A 92 -0.27 -4.30 -5.77
C PHE A 92 0.62 -3.39 -4.93
N VAL A 93 0.28 -3.23 -3.65
CA VAL A 93 0.99 -2.36 -2.72
C VAL A 93 2.05 -3.16 -1.99
N LEU A 94 3.28 -2.67 -1.94
CA LEU A 94 4.33 -3.30 -1.15
C LEU A 94 3.89 -3.32 0.33
N HIS A 95 3.87 -4.51 0.93
CA HIS A 95 3.35 -4.67 2.29
C HIS A 95 4.16 -5.68 3.09
N SER A 96 4.21 -5.46 4.40
CA SER A 96 4.82 -6.41 5.34
C SER A 96 3.86 -6.84 6.43
N ILE A 97 3.91 -8.13 6.71
CA ILE A 97 3.15 -8.83 7.74
C ILE A 97 4.10 -9.69 8.56
N ILE A 98 3.57 -10.42 9.53
CA ILE A 98 4.35 -11.31 10.40
C ILE A 98 3.90 -12.73 10.18
N GLU A 99 4.85 -13.64 10.14
CA GLU A 99 4.64 -15.08 10.26
C GLU A 99 5.06 -15.50 11.67
N THR A 100 4.15 -16.09 12.44
CA THR A 100 4.48 -16.67 13.75
C THR A 100 3.79 -18.02 13.89
N LYS A 101 4.56 -19.07 14.21
CA LYS A 101 4.06 -20.46 14.31
C LYS A 101 3.24 -20.89 13.07
N GLY A 102 3.69 -20.48 11.88
CA GLY A 102 3.04 -20.77 10.60
C GLY A 102 1.77 -19.97 10.31
N GLN A 103 1.40 -19.00 11.17
CA GLN A 103 0.26 -18.11 10.95
C GLN A 103 0.72 -16.74 10.48
N LEU A 104 0.09 -16.26 9.41
CA LEU A 104 0.30 -14.92 8.88
C LEU A 104 -0.65 -13.93 9.56
N ILE A 105 -0.15 -12.77 9.97
CA ILE A 105 -0.94 -11.71 10.59
C ILE A 105 -0.43 -10.32 10.20
N CYS A 106 -1.34 -9.43 9.82
CA CYS A 106 -1.04 -8.01 9.63
C CYS A 106 -1.14 -7.30 10.99
N ILE A 107 -0.02 -6.75 11.48
CA ILE A 107 0.06 -6.04 12.77
C ILE A 107 0.06 -4.51 12.63
N THR A 108 -0.20 -3.99 11.43
CA THR A 108 -0.14 -2.55 11.20
C THR A 108 -1.52 -1.93 11.39
N PRO A 109 -1.66 -0.95 12.29
CA PRO A 109 -2.90 -0.20 12.40
C PRO A 109 -3.22 0.53 11.09
N SER A 110 -4.48 0.46 10.69
CA SER A 110 -5.03 1.17 9.53
C SER A 110 -6.33 1.84 9.92
N SER A 111 -6.66 2.95 9.26
CA SER A 111 -7.97 3.60 9.35
C SER A 111 -9.08 2.78 8.67
N ILE A 112 -8.70 1.83 7.81
CA ILE A 112 -9.62 0.95 7.09
C ILE A 112 -9.99 -0.22 8.00
N LYS A 113 -11.30 -0.43 8.24
CA LYS A 113 -11.86 -1.52 9.08
C LYS A 113 -11.77 -2.91 8.44
N GLU A 114 -10.83 -3.11 7.53
CA GLU A 114 -10.64 -4.40 6.89
C GLU A 114 -9.99 -5.38 7.88
N MET A 115 -10.71 -6.46 8.15
CA MET A 115 -10.30 -7.50 9.11
C MET A 115 -9.37 -8.54 8.49
N LYS A 116 -9.34 -8.65 7.17
CA LYS A 116 -8.45 -9.55 6.42
C LYS A 116 -7.98 -8.86 5.16
N ILE A 117 -6.69 -8.89 4.89
CA ILE A 117 -6.12 -8.33 3.67
C ILE A 117 -5.79 -9.45 2.67
N PRO A 118 -6.10 -9.29 1.38
CA PRO A 118 -5.59 -10.18 0.34
C PRO A 118 -4.10 -9.91 0.13
N PHE A 119 -3.26 -10.93 0.29
CA PHE A 119 -1.81 -10.80 0.32
C PHE A 119 -1.13 -11.90 -0.50
N ILE A 120 -0.17 -11.52 -1.31
CA ILE A 120 0.71 -12.44 -2.05
C ILE A 120 2.09 -12.38 -1.40
N ARG A 121 2.60 -13.51 -0.91
CA ARG A 121 3.98 -13.60 -0.41
C ARG A 121 4.94 -13.54 -1.58
N ASP A 122 5.99 -12.73 -1.48
CA ASP A 122 7.00 -12.64 -2.54
C ASP A 122 8.41 -12.88 -1.97
N PRO A 123 8.91 -14.13 -2.04
CA PRO A 123 10.24 -14.47 -1.51
C PRO A 123 11.39 -13.89 -2.35
N LYS A 124 11.12 -13.31 -3.53
CA LYS A 124 12.14 -12.67 -4.37
C LYS A 124 12.43 -11.23 -3.94
N ILE A 125 11.63 -10.67 -3.02
CA ILE A 125 11.89 -9.36 -2.42
C ILE A 125 12.93 -9.52 -1.31
N SER A 126 13.96 -8.69 -1.38
CA SER A 126 14.99 -8.54 -0.37
C SER A 126 15.06 -7.08 0.10
N TRP A 127 15.64 -6.85 1.26
CA TRP A 127 15.91 -5.50 1.76
C TRP A 127 17.38 -5.19 1.64
N VAL A 128 17.69 -3.99 1.16
CA VAL A 128 19.05 -3.45 1.13
C VAL A 128 19.10 -2.21 2.00
N GLU A 129 20.11 -2.17 2.86
CA GLU A 129 20.43 -1.04 3.73
C GLU A 129 21.65 -0.32 3.14
N ASP A 130 21.46 0.94 2.75
CA ASP A 130 22.52 1.83 2.26
C ASP A 130 22.52 3.11 3.10
N GLY A 131 23.40 3.15 4.11
CA GLY A 131 23.40 4.19 5.13
C GLY A 131 22.07 4.23 5.90
N ASP A 132 21.36 5.36 5.83
CA ASP A 132 20.06 5.55 6.46
C ASP A 132 18.88 5.13 5.56
N VAL A 133 19.15 4.69 4.32
CA VAL A 133 18.12 4.29 3.37
C VAL A 133 17.89 2.79 3.46
N TYR A 134 16.62 2.42 3.61
CA TYR A 134 16.18 1.03 3.66
C TYR A 134 15.20 0.76 2.52
N SER A 135 15.67 0.09 1.48
CA SER A 135 14.94 -0.10 0.23
C SER A 135 14.61 -1.57 -0.02
N ALA A 136 13.39 -1.84 -0.45
CA ALA A 136 13.02 -3.16 -0.96
C ALA A 136 13.53 -3.30 -2.40
N ILE A 137 14.17 -4.42 -2.71
CA ILE A 137 14.71 -4.73 -4.03
C ILE A 137 14.21 -6.09 -4.47
N ARG A 138 13.87 -6.20 -5.76
CA ARG A 138 13.53 -7.47 -6.40
C ARG A 138 14.11 -7.51 -7.82
N ASN A 139 14.91 -8.54 -8.12
CA ASN A 139 15.63 -8.67 -9.39
C ASN A 139 16.35 -7.37 -9.79
N ASP A 140 17.17 -6.83 -8.86
CA ASP A 140 17.94 -5.59 -9.01
C ASP A 140 17.13 -4.30 -9.23
N HIS A 141 15.80 -4.36 -9.13
CA HIS A 141 14.93 -3.19 -9.20
C HIS A 141 14.53 -2.76 -7.79
N VAL A 142 14.76 -1.48 -7.49
CA VAL A 142 14.23 -0.85 -6.27
C VAL A 142 12.72 -0.74 -6.40
N ILE A 143 12.01 -1.33 -5.45
CA ILE A 143 10.55 -1.25 -5.36
C ILE A 143 10.20 0.06 -4.65
N GLY A 144 9.36 0.86 -5.29
CA GLY A 144 8.74 2.03 -4.67
C GLY A 144 7.57 1.62 -3.76
N HIS A 145 6.46 2.36 -3.86
CA HIS A 145 5.26 2.07 -3.06
C HIS A 145 4.54 0.78 -3.50
N GLY A 146 4.61 0.44 -4.79
CA GLY A 146 3.90 -0.70 -5.35
C GLY A 146 4.03 -0.77 -6.87
N VAL A 147 3.24 -1.65 -7.48
CA VAL A 147 3.07 -1.76 -8.94
C VAL A 147 1.60 -1.66 -9.32
N ARG A 148 1.34 -1.07 -10.48
CA ARG A 148 -0.01 -0.74 -10.96
C ARG A 148 -0.43 -1.73 -12.03
N MET A 149 -1.57 -2.40 -11.81
CA MET A 149 -2.13 -3.34 -12.79
C MET A 149 -2.51 -2.63 -14.08
N PHE A 150 -2.97 -1.39 -13.95
CA PHE A 150 -3.40 -0.52 -15.04
C PHE A 150 -2.77 0.89 -14.84
N PRO A 151 -1.51 1.12 -15.25
CA PRO A 151 -0.79 2.36 -14.93
C PRO A 151 -1.53 3.63 -15.38
N ALA A 152 -2.16 3.61 -16.56
CA ALA A 152 -2.92 4.74 -17.07
C ALA A 152 -4.18 5.05 -16.23
N TYR A 153 -4.88 4.01 -15.78
CA TYR A 153 -6.04 4.15 -14.90
C TYR A 153 -5.62 4.72 -13.54
N THR A 154 -4.58 4.15 -12.91
CA THR A 154 -4.08 4.64 -11.62
C THR A 154 -3.59 6.08 -11.74
N ALA A 155 -2.89 6.44 -12.82
CA ALA A 155 -2.46 7.82 -13.06
C ALA A 155 -3.66 8.77 -13.20
N ALA A 156 -4.71 8.39 -13.93
CA ALA A 156 -5.91 9.19 -14.07
C ALA A 156 -6.66 9.36 -12.73
N GLN A 157 -6.80 8.28 -11.95
CA GLN A 157 -7.40 8.32 -10.62
C GLN A 157 -6.60 9.22 -9.67
N THR A 158 -5.28 9.08 -9.65
CA THR A 158 -4.38 9.91 -8.85
C THR A 158 -4.44 11.38 -9.27
N ALA A 159 -4.57 11.68 -10.57
CA ALA A 159 -4.74 13.04 -11.06
C ALA A 159 -6.04 13.67 -10.57
N VAL A 160 -7.17 12.97 -10.68
CA VAL A 160 -8.47 13.44 -10.15
C VAL A 160 -8.36 13.70 -8.63
N PHE A 161 -7.76 12.78 -7.89
CA PHE A 161 -7.58 12.93 -6.45
C PHE A 161 -6.70 14.15 -6.10
N ARG A 162 -5.58 14.33 -6.80
CA ARG A 162 -4.68 15.47 -6.65
C ARG A 162 -5.39 16.79 -6.94
N ASP A 163 -6.13 16.87 -8.04
CA ASP A 163 -6.85 18.08 -8.46
C ASP A 163 -7.89 18.49 -7.42
N ARG A 164 -8.62 17.53 -6.84
CA ARG A 164 -9.57 17.77 -5.74
C ARG A 164 -8.88 18.36 -4.51
N LEU A 165 -7.73 17.81 -4.11
CA LEU A 165 -6.96 18.33 -2.97
C LEU A 165 -6.47 19.75 -3.22
N LEU A 166 -5.96 20.04 -4.43
CA LEU A 166 -5.48 21.36 -4.84
C LEU A 166 -6.61 22.39 -4.98
N ALA A 167 -7.80 21.96 -5.37
CA ALA A 167 -9.01 22.79 -5.39
C ALA A 167 -9.54 23.14 -3.98
N GLY A 168 -8.92 22.62 -2.92
CA GLY A 168 -9.28 22.92 -1.54
C GLY A 168 -10.45 22.09 -1.00
N ILE A 169 -10.87 21.03 -1.71
CA ILE A 169 -11.87 20.08 -1.21
C ILE A 169 -11.37 19.47 0.11
N ASP A 170 -12.32 19.14 1.00
CA ASP A 170 -11.99 18.50 2.27
C ASP A 170 -11.26 17.17 2.02
N PRO A 171 -10.11 16.91 2.67
CA PRO A 171 -9.31 15.72 2.41
C PRO A 171 -10.06 14.38 2.53
N PHE A 172 -11.04 14.27 3.44
CA PHE A 172 -11.85 13.06 3.60
C PHE A 172 -12.81 12.84 2.43
N ILE A 173 -13.26 13.93 1.82
CA ILE A 173 -14.15 13.90 0.64
C ILE A 173 -13.33 13.70 -0.63
N ALA A 174 -12.16 14.33 -0.73
CA ALA A 174 -11.31 14.26 -1.92
C ALA A 174 -10.91 12.82 -2.30
N THR A 175 -10.73 11.95 -1.30
CA THR A 175 -10.40 10.52 -1.47
C THR A 175 -11.58 9.66 -1.97
N TYR A 176 -12.80 10.17 -1.92
CA TYR A 176 -13.99 9.40 -2.27
C TYR A 176 -14.27 9.49 -3.77
N PHE A 177 -14.38 8.34 -4.43
CA PHE A 177 -14.86 8.24 -5.80
C PHE A 177 -16.23 7.61 -5.79
N THR A 178 -17.16 8.17 -6.57
CA THR A 178 -18.45 7.52 -6.80
C THR A 178 -18.29 6.30 -7.70
N ASP A 179 -19.22 5.35 -7.64
CA ASP A 179 -19.19 4.17 -8.51
C ASP A 179 -19.19 4.56 -10.01
N GLN A 180 -19.93 5.61 -10.37
CA GLN A 180 -19.95 6.13 -11.75
C GLN A 180 -18.59 6.69 -12.17
N GLU A 181 -17.93 7.49 -11.32
CA GLU A 181 -16.59 8.02 -11.64
C GLU A 181 -15.56 6.90 -11.81
N LEU A 182 -15.64 5.86 -10.98
CA LEU A 182 -14.78 4.69 -11.12
C LEU A 182 -15.04 3.97 -12.43
N GLU A 183 -16.31 3.81 -12.83
CA GLU A 183 -16.68 3.14 -14.06
C GLU A 183 -16.26 3.93 -15.30
N ASP A 184 -16.50 5.25 -15.33
CA ASP A 184 -16.07 6.13 -16.42
C ASP A 184 -14.55 6.07 -16.62
N LEU A 185 -13.79 6.03 -15.52
CA LEU A 185 -12.33 5.85 -15.57
C LEU A 185 -11.94 4.48 -16.11
N LYS A 186 -12.65 3.40 -15.72
CA LYS A 186 -12.35 2.04 -16.21
C LYS A 186 -12.62 1.93 -17.71
N GLU A 187 -13.79 2.36 -18.16
CA GLU A 187 -14.14 2.34 -19.59
C GLU A 187 -13.09 3.05 -20.43
N ARG A 188 -12.62 4.20 -19.95
CA ARG A 188 -11.66 5.04 -20.67
C ARG A 188 -10.23 4.50 -20.67
N TYR A 189 -9.75 3.94 -19.56
CA TYR A 189 -8.32 3.64 -19.38
C TYR A 189 -7.98 2.15 -19.29
N ILE A 190 -9.00 1.29 -19.13
CA ILE A 190 -8.85 -0.16 -19.09
C ILE A 190 -9.48 -0.75 -20.37
N THR A 191 -10.79 -0.61 -20.55
CA THR A 191 -11.53 -1.28 -21.63
C THR A 191 -11.14 -0.81 -23.02
N ALA A 192 -10.85 0.49 -23.20
CA ALA A 192 -10.41 1.04 -24.49
C ALA A 192 -9.02 0.55 -24.97
N ARG A 193 -8.28 -0.21 -24.15
CA ARG A 193 -6.98 -0.81 -24.51
C ARG A 193 -7.04 -2.32 -24.78
N GLU A 194 -8.16 -2.97 -24.48
CA GLU A 194 -8.39 -4.40 -24.73
C GLU A 194 -9.11 -4.67 -26.07
N GLN A 195 -9.41 -3.62 -26.86
CA GLN A 195 -9.94 -3.66 -28.23
C GLN A 195 -8.85 -3.30 -29.25
#